data_AF-A0A962JH78-F1
#
_entry.id   AF-A0A962JH78-F1
#
_cell.length_a   1.000
_cell.length_b   1.000
_cell.length_c   1.000
_cell.angle_alpha   90.00
_cell.angle_beta   90.00
_cell.angle_gamma   90.00
#
_symmetry.space_group_name_H-M   'P 1'
#
loop_
_entity.id
_entity.type
_entity.pdbx_description
1 polymer ?
#
loop_
_entity_poly.entity_id
_entity_poly.type
_entity_poly.pdbx_seq_one_letter_code
_entity_poly.pdbx_strand_id
1 'polypeptide(L)'
;MQHWEQWIKINKPKLQHVADFEERFVREILTQIPEISPTDLIAQYPFQDFSGNNRYIDFCIKNDIKGYFTTIELDGRGKDFTDTLERQNTIMVKNLGILLRFANVTWIKKPDIVIQTIRTVLQDQHKAHIEKLRTADVHKLLQEQKHELDKLKQSQATSIPQVIPVAVASEHDTRQSDKMTLFGGIMAMVVVIGLIIWGSTKTTLEAPTSTQNTSVGNTSIDTPPAEITESRPRIPDTVEAAMENADYLTDGAGGTPVSSSDAKNYVGHERIICGYIAEIKTVQGRTYLNMGSRYPDQEVTVVIWPDAADKVQSALDFGGKIMCIYGEITEYKGIPQISLRNLDQIIR
;
A
#
# COMPACT_ATOMS: atom_id res chain seq x y z
N MET A 1 -26.20 -25.67 7.73
CA MET A 1 -25.03 -25.08 7.04
C MET A 1 -25.30 -25.23 5.55
N GLN A 2 -25.36 -24.13 4.79
CA GLN A 2 -25.54 -24.24 3.34
C GLN A 2 -24.27 -24.85 2.75
N HIS A 3 -24.39 -26.06 2.19
CA HIS A 3 -23.26 -26.81 1.65
C HIS A 3 -22.92 -26.27 0.26
N TRP A 4 -21.63 -26.17 -0.06
CA TRP A 4 -21.13 -25.78 -1.38
C TRP A 4 -21.81 -26.52 -2.55
N GLU A 5 -22.16 -27.78 -2.37
CA GLU A 5 -22.93 -28.56 -3.35
C GLU A 5 -24.30 -27.97 -3.70
N GLN A 6 -25.00 -27.42 -2.70
CA GLN A 6 -26.29 -26.76 -2.94
C GLN A 6 -26.09 -25.49 -3.77
N TRP A 7 -25.05 -24.71 -3.46
CA TRP A 7 -24.72 -23.52 -4.23
C TRP A 7 -24.35 -23.87 -5.67
N ILE A 8 -23.54 -24.91 -5.89
CA ILE A 8 -23.17 -25.39 -7.22
C ILE A 8 -24.41 -25.85 -7.98
N LYS A 9 -25.30 -26.62 -7.35
CA LYS A 9 -26.55 -27.08 -7.96
C LYS A 9 -27.45 -25.92 -8.40
N ILE A 10 -27.57 -24.88 -7.58
CA ILE A 10 -28.38 -23.69 -7.87
C ILE A 10 -27.75 -22.87 -9.01
N ASN A 11 -26.43 -22.70 -8.98
CA ASN A 11 -25.71 -21.89 -9.97
C ASN A 11 -25.30 -22.68 -11.21
N LYS A 12 -25.63 -23.97 -11.31
CA LYS A 12 -25.24 -24.84 -12.43
C LYS A 12 -25.50 -24.23 -13.81
N PRO A 13 -26.64 -23.58 -14.11
CA PRO A 13 -26.86 -22.93 -15.40
C PRO A 13 -25.88 -21.79 -15.72
N LYS A 14 -25.33 -21.14 -14.70
CA LYS A 14 -24.36 -20.03 -14.83
C LYS A 14 -22.92 -20.51 -14.98
N LEU A 15 -22.65 -21.77 -14.60
CA LEU A 15 -21.32 -22.40 -14.63
C LEU A 15 -21.09 -23.25 -15.90
N GLN A 16 -22.10 -23.33 -16.77
CA GLN A 16 -22.04 -24.18 -17.96
C GLN A 16 -21.03 -23.62 -18.97
N HIS A 17 -19.90 -24.30 -19.10
CA HIS A 17 -18.91 -24.06 -20.14
C HIS A 17 -18.50 -25.39 -20.77
N VAL A 18 -18.05 -25.40 -22.02
CA VAL A 18 -17.68 -26.62 -22.79
C VAL A 18 -16.64 -27.52 -22.09
N ALA A 19 -15.93 -27.00 -21.08
CA ALA A 19 -14.85 -27.68 -20.37
C ALA A 19 -14.99 -27.64 -18.83
N ASP A 20 -16.16 -27.25 -18.30
CA ASP A 20 -16.49 -27.22 -16.85
C ASP A 20 -15.48 -26.51 -15.94
N PHE A 21 -14.67 -25.58 -16.49
CA PHE A 21 -13.62 -24.90 -15.72
C PHE A 21 -14.17 -24.10 -14.54
N GLU A 22 -15.32 -23.45 -14.70
CA GLU A 22 -15.96 -22.67 -13.63
C GLU A 22 -16.44 -23.55 -12.48
N GLU A 23 -17.16 -24.66 -12.75
CA GLU A 23 -17.58 -25.58 -11.70
C GLU A 23 -16.37 -26.21 -10.99
N ARG A 24 -15.35 -26.63 -11.75
CA ARG A 24 -14.11 -27.18 -11.18
C ARG A 24 -13.37 -26.16 -10.33
N PHE A 25 -13.27 -24.91 -10.77
CA PHE A 25 -12.64 -23.86 -10.00
C PHE A 25 -13.33 -23.65 -8.65
N VAL A 26 -14.67 -23.68 -8.61
CA VAL A 26 -15.41 -23.62 -7.35
C VAL A 26 -15.02 -24.81 -6.46
N ARG A 27 -15.07 -26.03 -7.01
CA ARG A 27 -14.85 -27.29 -6.26
C ARG A 27 -13.42 -27.48 -5.76
N GLU A 28 -12.44 -27.09 -6.55
CA GLU A 28 -11.02 -27.37 -6.31
C GLU A 28 -10.30 -26.20 -5.63
N ILE A 29 -10.78 -24.96 -5.83
CA ILE A 29 -10.15 -23.75 -5.29
C ILE A 29 -11.03 -23.09 -4.22
N LEU A 30 -12.24 -22.64 -4.58
CA LEU A 30 -13.02 -21.76 -3.71
C LEU A 30 -13.54 -22.46 -2.45
N THR A 31 -13.85 -23.75 -2.52
CA THR A 31 -14.21 -24.58 -1.36
C THR A 31 -13.08 -24.71 -0.33
N GLN A 32 -11.82 -24.54 -0.76
CA GLN A 32 -10.63 -24.70 0.07
C GLN A 32 -10.23 -23.42 0.81
N ILE A 33 -10.97 -22.32 0.59
CA ILE A 33 -10.70 -21.02 1.21
C ILE A 33 -11.58 -20.90 2.47
N PRO A 34 -11.01 -21.06 3.69
CA PRO A 34 -11.79 -21.04 4.92
C PRO A 34 -12.41 -19.67 5.24
N GLU A 35 -11.88 -18.59 4.65
CA GLU A 35 -12.37 -17.22 4.85
C GLU A 35 -13.77 -16.98 4.24
N ILE A 36 -14.17 -17.78 3.25
CA ILE A 36 -15.41 -17.60 2.48
C ILE A 36 -16.40 -18.75 2.69
N SER A 37 -17.65 -18.45 2.42
CA SER A 37 -18.77 -19.39 2.44
C SER A 37 -19.62 -19.21 1.18
N PRO A 38 -20.54 -20.13 0.88
CA PRO A 38 -21.36 -20.02 -0.34
C PRO A 38 -22.17 -18.72 -0.45
N THR A 39 -22.54 -18.10 0.67
CA THR A 39 -23.27 -16.81 0.67
C THR A 39 -22.40 -15.62 0.28
N ASP A 40 -21.07 -15.78 0.32
CA ASP A 40 -20.11 -14.74 -0.04
C ASP A 40 -19.82 -14.76 -1.55
N LEU A 41 -20.23 -15.82 -2.27
CA LEU A 41 -19.87 -16.05 -3.67
C LEU A 41 -21.05 -15.81 -4.62
N ILE A 42 -20.80 -14.99 -5.64
CA ILE A 42 -21.73 -14.68 -6.71
C ILE A 42 -21.13 -15.16 -8.04
N ALA A 43 -21.84 -16.03 -8.76
CA ALA A 43 -21.48 -16.44 -10.12
C ALA A 43 -22.02 -15.44 -11.16
N GLN A 44 -21.27 -15.23 -12.24
CA GLN A 44 -21.62 -14.33 -13.36
C GLN A 44 -22.00 -12.94 -12.83
N TYR A 45 -21.05 -12.28 -12.17
CA TYR A 45 -21.24 -10.98 -11.57
C TYR A 45 -21.43 -9.90 -12.65
N PRO A 46 -22.61 -9.25 -12.71
CA PRO A 46 -22.95 -8.34 -13.80
C PRO A 46 -22.26 -6.98 -13.64
N PHE A 47 -21.86 -6.39 -14.76
CA PHE A 47 -21.44 -5.00 -14.84
C PHE A 47 -21.75 -4.41 -16.22
N GLN A 48 -21.68 -3.09 -16.32
CA GLN A 48 -21.85 -2.39 -17.59
C GLN A 48 -20.50 -1.94 -18.13
N ASP A 49 -20.22 -2.24 -19.40
CA ASP A 49 -19.09 -1.68 -20.13
C ASP A 49 -19.25 -0.17 -20.38
N PHE A 50 -18.23 0.46 -20.97
CA PHE A 50 -18.28 1.88 -21.32
C PHE A 50 -19.35 2.21 -22.37
N SER A 51 -19.79 1.23 -23.16
CA SER A 51 -20.86 1.37 -24.15
C SER A 51 -22.26 1.10 -23.57
N GLY A 52 -22.35 0.75 -22.28
CA GLY A 52 -23.60 0.44 -21.59
C GLY A 52 -24.11 -0.98 -21.80
N ASN A 53 -23.35 -1.87 -22.44
CA ASN A 53 -23.75 -3.27 -22.59
C ASN A 53 -23.51 -4.04 -21.30
N ASN A 54 -24.36 -5.04 -21.06
CA ASN A 54 -24.20 -5.95 -19.94
C ASN A 54 -23.06 -6.94 -20.21
N ARG A 55 -22.10 -6.97 -19.31
CA ARG A 55 -21.00 -7.93 -19.25
C ARG A 55 -21.04 -8.66 -17.91
N TYR A 56 -20.39 -9.81 -17.84
CA TYR A 56 -20.40 -10.66 -16.64
C TYR A 56 -19.00 -11.17 -16.34
N ILE A 57 -18.59 -11.07 -15.08
CA ILE A 57 -17.33 -11.65 -14.56
C ILE A 57 -17.67 -13.00 -13.93
N ASP A 58 -16.83 -14.02 -14.14
CA ASP A 58 -17.14 -15.40 -13.77
C ASP A 58 -17.52 -15.54 -12.28
N PHE A 59 -16.76 -14.91 -11.39
CA PHE A 59 -17.06 -14.89 -9.95
C PHE A 59 -16.84 -13.54 -9.27
N CYS A 60 -17.57 -13.31 -8.19
CA CYS A 60 -17.36 -12.21 -7.27
C CYS A 60 -17.51 -12.71 -5.84
N ILE A 61 -16.49 -12.47 -5.01
CA ILE A 61 -16.52 -12.64 -3.57
C ILE A 61 -16.90 -11.30 -2.96
N LYS A 62 -18.08 -11.22 -2.35
CA LYS A 62 -18.61 -9.99 -1.76
C LYS A 62 -19.25 -10.26 -0.40
N ASN A 63 -18.74 -9.58 0.62
CA ASN A 63 -19.32 -9.60 1.96
C ASN A 63 -19.01 -8.27 2.68
N ASP A 64 -20.02 -7.44 2.87
CA ASP A 64 -19.85 -6.10 3.44
C ASP A 64 -19.44 -6.13 4.93
N ILE A 65 -19.83 -7.18 5.68
CA ILE A 65 -19.48 -7.37 7.10
C ILE A 65 -18.01 -7.76 7.23
N LYS A 66 -17.53 -8.65 6.35
CA LYS A 66 -16.13 -9.08 6.32
C LYS A 66 -15.23 -8.07 5.62
N GLY A 67 -15.80 -7.10 4.89
CA GLY A 67 -15.07 -6.14 4.07
C GLY A 67 -14.59 -6.68 2.72
N TYR A 68 -15.12 -7.81 2.26
CA TYR A 68 -14.68 -8.44 1.02
C TYR A 68 -15.36 -7.81 -0.19
N PHE A 69 -14.54 -7.48 -1.19
CA PHE A 69 -15.03 -7.17 -2.53
C PHE A 69 -13.95 -7.45 -3.57
N THR A 70 -13.98 -8.67 -4.11
CA THR A 70 -13.00 -9.16 -5.10
C THR A 70 -13.71 -9.88 -6.22
N THR A 71 -13.32 -9.61 -7.46
CA THR A 71 -13.83 -10.27 -8.66
C THR A 71 -12.78 -11.21 -9.24
N ILE A 72 -13.21 -12.34 -9.82
CA ILE A 72 -12.33 -13.38 -10.35
C ILE A 72 -12.78 -13.73 -11.77
N GLU A 73 -11.85 -13.64 -12.72
CA GLU A 73 -12.03 -14.06 -14.10
C GLU A 73 -11.10 -15.24 -14.42
N LEU A 74 -11.65 -16.27 -15.04
CA LEU A 74 -10.92 -17.40 -15.60
C LEU A 74 -10.63 -17.12 -17.08
N ASP A 75 -9.34 -17.00 -17.40
CA ASP A 75 -8.93 -16.72 -18.78
C ASP A 75 -8.65 -18.02 -19.55
N GLY A 76 -9.49 -18.28 -20.55
CA GLY A 76 -9.25 -19.25 -21.61
C GLY A 76 -8.27 -18.71 -22.65
N ARG A 77 -7.49 -19.59 -23.30
CA ARG A 77 -6.62 -19.20 -24.42
C ARG A 77 -7.49 -18.69 -25.58
N GLY A 78 -7.28 -17.44 -26.00
CA GLY A 78 -7.79 -16.94 -27.29
C GLY A 78 -8.78 -15.77 -27.27
N LYS A 79 -8.82 -14.93 -26.22
CA LYS A 79 -9.60 -13.69 -26.26
C LYS A 79 -8.82 -12.59 -27.01
N ASP A 80 -9.53 -11.76 -27.77
CA ASP A 80 -9.00 -10.58 -28.47
C ASP A 80 -8.39 -9.60 -27.45
N PHE A 81 -7.16 -9.16 -27.69
CA PHE A 81 -6.39 -8.29 -26.81
C PHE A 81 -7.11 -6.95 -26.56
N THR A 82 -7.81 -6.41 -27.56
CA THR A 82 -8.43 -5.08 -27.50
C THR A 82 -9.69 -5.08 -26.62
N ASP A 83 -10.63 -6.01 -26.86
CA ASP A 83 -11.82 -6.19 -26.00
C ASP A 83 -11.43 -6.60 -24.57
N THR A 84 -10.34 -7.37 -24.42
CA THR A 84 -9.82 -7.74 -23.10
C THR A 84 -9.29 -6.52 -22.33
N LEU A 85 -8.65 -5.55 -23.00
CA LEU A 85 -8.13 -4.33 -22.37
C LEU A 85 -9.25 -3.34 -22.01
N GLU A 86 -10.23 -3.14 -22.88
CA GLU A 86 -11.40 -2.29 -22.57
C GLU A 86 -12.23 -2.86 -21.42
N ARG A 87 -12.39 -4.18 -21.38
CA ARG A 87 -13.02 -4.90 -20.26
C ARG A 87 -12.25 -4.68 -18.95
N GLN A 88 -10.92 -4.76 -18.98
CA GLN A 88 -10.08 -4.49 -17.80
C GLN A 88 -10.24 -3.05 -17.30
N ASN A 89 -10.16 -2.08 -18.21
CA ASN A 89 -10.32 -0.67 -17.87
C ASN A 89 -11.71 -0.37 -17.30
N THR A 90 -12.75 -1.01 -17.84
CA THR A 90 -14.11 -0.86 -17.32
C THR A 90 -14.20 -1.32 -15.86
N ILE A 91 -13.69 -2.52 -15.56
CA ILE A 91 -13.78 -3.11 -14.22
C ILE A 91 -13.07 -2.21 -13.18
N MET A 92 -11.90 -1.67 -13.55
CA MET A 92 -11.17 -0.74 -12.70
C MET A 92 -11.91 0.60 -12.52
N VAL A 93 -12.44 1.20 -13.60
CA VAL A 93 -13.15 2.50 -13.52
C VAL A 93 -14.48 2.39 -12.76
N LYS A 94 -15.18 1.26 -12.88
CA LYS A 94 -16.43 1.00 -12.16
C LYS A 94 -16.20 0.57 -10.70
N ASN A 95 -14.94 0.48 -10.25
CA ASN A 95 -14.55 0.12 -8.87
C ASN A 95 -15.15 -1.22 -8.42
N LEU A 96 -15.13 -2.25 -9.28
CA LEU A 96 -15.74 -3.56 -9.03
C LEU A 96 -14.85 -4.48 -8.18
N GLY A 97 -14.29 -3.94 -7.10
CA GLY A 97 -13.37 -4.65 -6.24
C GLY A 97 -12.02 -4.94 -6.91
N ILE A 98 -11.19 -5.74 -6.23
CA ILE A 98 -9.91 -6.20 -6.78
C ILE A 98 -10.18 -7.29 -7.82
N LEU A 99 -9.71 -7.11 -9.05
CA LEU A 99 -9.84 -8.11 -10.12
C LEU A 99 -8.68 -9.09 -10.10
N LEU A 100 -8.97 -10.38 -9.90
CA LEU A 100 -8.02 -11.48 -10.01
C LEU A 100 -8.26 -12.25 -11.31
N ARG A 101 -7.18 -12.55 -12.04
CA ARG A 101 -7.24 -13.30 -13.29
C ARG A 101 -6.42 -14.57 -13.19
N PHE A 102 -7.04 -15.71 -13.49
CA PHE A 102 -6.35 -16.99 -13.50
C PHE A 102 -6.50 -17.67 -14.86
N ALA A 103 -5.38 -17.84 -15.56
CA ALA A 103 -5.36 -18.68 -16.74
C ALA A 103 -5.68 -20.12 -16.37
N ASN A 104 -6.43 -20.83 -17.22
CA ASN A 104 -6.81 -22.23 -16.96
C ASN A 104 -5.62 -23.15 -16.64
N VAL A 105 -4.50 -22.93 -17.33
CA VAL A 105 -3.26 -23.67 -17.07
C VAL A 105 -2.66 -23.42 -15.68
N THR A 106 -2.83 -22.20 -15.14
CA THR A 106 -2.20 -21.79 -13.89
C THR A 106 -2.93 -22.38 -12.70
N TRP A 107 -4.26 -22.19 -12.61
CA TRP A 107 -5.00 -22.67 -11.45
C TRP A 107 -5.07 -24.21 -11.38
N ILE A 108 -5.04 -24.89 -12.53
CA ILE A 108 -4.97 -26.36 -12.58
C ILE A 108 -3.61 -26.87 -12.10
N LYS A 109 -2.51 -26.26 -12.54
CA LYS A 109 -1.15 -26.74 -12.22
C LYS A 109 -0.63 -26.27 -10.87
N LYS A 110 -1.15 -25.15 -10.36
CA LYS A 110 -0.66 -24.46 -9.15
C LYS A 110 -1.84 -24.01 -8.27
N PRO A 111 -2.72 -24.93 -7.83
CA PRO A 111 -3.91 -24.60 -7.05
C PRO A 111 -3.56 -23.90 -5.74
N ASP A 112 -2.48 -24.32 -5.06
CA ASP A 112 -2.05 -23.73 -3.79
C ASP A 112 -1.71 -22.24 -3.94
N ILE A 113 -1.02 -21.86 -5.02
CA ILE A 113 -0.69 -20.45 -5.28
C ILE A 113 -1.96 -19.63 -5.50
N VAL A 114 -2.92 -20.17 -6.23
CA VAL A 114 -4.20 -19.50 -6.49
C VAL A 114 -5.00 -19.33 -5.20
N ILE A 115 -5.10 -20.38 -4.39
CA ILE A 115 -5.75 -20.35 -3.08
C ILE A 115 -5.07 -19.27 -2.21
N GLN A 116 -3.74 -19.30 -2.07
CA GLN A 116 -3.03 -18.33 -1.24
C GLN A 116 -3.15 -16.89 -1.75
N THR A 117 -3.17 -16.70 -3.08
CA THR A 117 -3.40 -15.38 -3.68
C THR A 117 -4.77 -14.82 -3.27
N ILE A 118 -5.83 -15.61 -3.42
CA ILE A 118 -7.18 -15.16 -3.05
C ILE A 118 -7.25 -14.91 -1.53
N ARG A 119 -6.68 -15.80 -0.72
CA ARG A 119 -6.65 -15.64 0.74
C ARG A 119 -5.96 -14.36 1.19
N THR A 120 -4.79 -14.06 0.62
CA THR A 120 -4.02 -12.84 0.93
C THR A 120 -4.85 -11.59 0.63
N VAL A 121 -5.48 -11.54 -0.55
CA VAL A 121 -6.34 -10.41 -0.93
C VAL A 121 -7.51 -10.25 0.04
N LEU A 122 -8.18 -11.34 0.43
CA LEU A 122 -9.30 -11.27 1.37
C LEU A 122 -8.85 -10.82 2.76
N GLN A 123 -7.70 -11.30 3.24
CA GLN A 123 -7.14 -10.92 4.54
C GLN A 123 -6.74 -9.45 4.58
N ASP A 124 -6.12 -8.94 3.51
CA ASP A 124 -5.77 -7.52 3.40
C ASP A 124 -7.02 -6.64 3.34
N GLN A 125 -8.04 -7.06 2.58
CA GLN A 125 -9.34 -6.37 2.54
C GLN A 125 -10.01 -6.34 3.92
N HIS A 126 -10.00 -7.47 4.63
CA HIS A 126 -10.54 -7.55 5.98
C HIS A 126 -9.81 -6.61 6.94
N LYS A 127 -8.47 -6.64 6.94
CA LYS A 127 -7.65 -5.78 7.79
C LYS A 127 -7.92 -4.31 7.53
N ALA A 128 -7.95 -3.90 6.26
CA ALA A 128 -8.26 -2.53 5.87
C ALA A 128 -9.69 -2.12 6.29
N HIS A 129 -10.65 -3.04 6.20
CA HIS A 129 -12.02 -2.80 6.62
C HIS A 129 -12.13 -2.57 8.13
N ILE A 130 -11.51 -3.43 8.95
CA ILE A 130 -11.49 -3.27 10.40
C ILE A 130 -10.83 -1.96 10.82
N GLU A 131 -9.72 -1.58 10.17
CA GLU A 131 -9.03 -0.34 10.49
C GLU A 131 -9.88 0.90 10.14
N LYS A 132 -10.63 0.84 9.04
CA LYS A 132 -11.59 1.87 8.68
C LYS A 132 -12.72 1.99 9.70
N LEU A 133 -13.27 0.88 10.19
CA LEU A 133 -14.29 0.88 11.24
C LEU A 133 -13.77 1.51 12.54
N ARG A 134 -12.58 1.10 12.98
CA ARG A 134 -11.93 1.68 14.17
C ARG A 134 -11.69 3.18 14.03
N THR A 135 -11.19 3.61 12.87
CA THR A 135 -10.94 5.02 12.61
C THR A 135 -12.24 5.83 12.65
N ALA A 136 -13.33 5.28 12.12
CA ALA A 136 -14.65 5.92 12.17
C ALA A 136 -15.18 6.05 13.61
N ASP A 137 -15.01 5.01 14.43
CA ASP A 137 -15.41 5.03 15.85
C ASP A 137 -14.60 6.05 16.66
N VAL A 138 -13.28 6.09 16.47
CA VAL A 138 -12.39 7.09 17.10
C VAL A 138 -12.80 8.50 16.67
N HIS A 139 -13.08 8.71 15.38
CA HIS A 139 -13.50 10.03 14.89
C HIS A 139 -14.81 10.48 15.51
N LYS A 140 -15.78 9.57 15.64
CA LYS A 140 -17.07 9.85 16.30
C LYS A 140 -16.89 10.23 17.77
N LEU A 141 -16.08 9.48 18.51
CA LEU A 141 -15.80 9.76 19.92
C LEU A 141 -15.12 11.13 20.09
N LEU A 142 -14.15 11.47 19.24
CA LEU A 142 -13.49 12.77 19.27
C LEU A 142 -14.45 13.93 18.97
N GLN A 143 -15.41 13.74 18.07
CA GLN A 143 -16.44 14.74 17.79
C GLN A 143 -17.37 14.95 19.00
N GLU A 144 -17.78 13.88 19.67
CA GLU A 144 -18.61 13.95 20.88
C GLU A 144 -17.88 14.68 22.02
N GLN A 145 -16.62 14.33 22.29
CA GLN A 145 -15.81 15.01 23.32
C GLN A 145 -15.60 16.50 23.01
N LYS A 146 -15.37 16.85 21.74
CA LYS A 146 -15.24 18.25 21.33
C LYS A 146 -16.52 19.04 21.60
N HIS A 147 -17.68 18.45 21.31
CA HIS A 147 -18.98 19.08 21.57
C HIS A 147 -19.23 19.30 23.06
N GLU A 148 -18.86 18.34 23.91
CA GLU A 148 -18.94 18.51 25.37
C GLU A 148 -18.03 19.61 25.88
N LEU A 149 -16.79 19.68 25.37
CA LEU A 149 -15.85 20.74 25.74
C LEU A 149 -16.37 22.12 25.36
N ASP A 150 -17.00 22.26 24.19
CA ASP A 150 -17.57 23.53 23.74
C ASP A 150 -18.76 23.96 24.62
N LYS A 151 -19.61 23.01 25.06
CA LYS A 151 -20.67 23.28 26.04
C LYS A 151 -20.11 23.74 27.39
N LEU A 152 -19.06 23.10 27.90
CA LEU A 152 -18.42 23.48 29.16
C LEU A 152 -17.79 24.87 29.09
N LYS A 153 -17.17 25.23 27.96
CA LYS A 153 -16.63 26.58 27.74
C LYS A 153 -17.73 27.64 27.71
N GLN A 154 -18.86 27.35 27.05
CA GLN A 154 -20.00 28.26 27.00
C GLN A 154 -20.65 28.46 28.38
N SER A 155 -20.77 27.40 29.18
CA SER A 155 -21.33 27.52 30.54
C SER A 155 -20.43 28.33 31.48
N GLN A 156 -19.10 28.17 31.38
CA GLN A 156 -18.15 29.02 32.13
C GLN A 156 -18.19 30.48 31.70
N ALA A 157 -18.26 30.77 30.40
CA ALA A 157 -18.33 32.14 29.88
C ALA A 157 -19.61 32.90 30.34
N THR A 158 -20.69 32.17 30.61
CA THR A 158 -21.97 32.74 31.07
C THR A 158 -22.02 33.00 32.58
N SER A 159 -21.00 32.55 33.33
CA SER A 159 -20.97 32.60 34.81
C SER A 159 -20.15 33.76 35.42
N ILE A 160 -19.63 34.70 34.62
CA ILE A 160 -18.96 35.91 35.14
C ILE A 160 -20.03 36.93 35.57
N PRO A 161 -20.19 37.24 36.86
CA PRO A 161 -21.13 38.27 37.30
C PRO A 161 -20.66 39.65 36.81
N GLN A 162 -21.57 40.46 36.26
CA GLN A 162 -21.28 41.84 35.93
C GLN A 162 -20.94 42.63 37.21
N VAL A 163 -19.67 43.01 37.36
CA VAL A 163 -19.24 43.95 38.40
C VAL A 163 -19.79 45.33 38.03
N ILE A 164 -20.69 45.86 38.86
CA ILE A 164 -21.23 47.22 38.75
C ILE A 164 -20.06 48.20 38.93
N PRO A 165 -19.81 49.16 38.02
CA PRO A 165 -18.78 50.16 38.23
C PRO A 165 -19.32 51.24 39.17
N VAL A 166 -18.80 51.30 40.40
CA VAL A 166 -18.93 52.47 41.27
C VAL A 166 -17.91 53.51 40.80
N ALA A 167 -18.38 54.68 40.39
CA ALA A 167 -17.53 55.81 40.03
C ALA A 167 -16.91 56.41 41.29
N VAL A 168 -15.59 56.44 41.38
CA VAL A 168 -14.85 57.31 42.31
C VAL A 168 -13.75 58.02 41.54
N ALA A 169 -13.67 59.32 41.81
CA ALA A 169 -12.91 60.33 41.10
C ALA A 169 -11.40 60.10 41.08
N SER A 170 -10.79 60.72 40.08
CA SER A 170 -9.36 60.75 39.75
C SER A 170 -8.48 61.36 40.84
N GLU A 171 -7.39 60.67 41.17
CA GLU A 171 -6.13 61.32 41.52
C GLU A 171 -4.99 60.65 40.74
N HIS A 172 -4.14 61.53 40.18
CA HIS A 172 -2.97 61.22 39.38
C HIS A 172 -1.86 60.76 40.32
N ASP A 173 -1.31 59.56 40.12
CA ASP A 173 0.05 59.28 40.59
C ASP A 173 0.79 58.33 39.64
N THR A 174 1.96 58.77 39.23
CA THR A 174 2.87 58.12 38.29
C THR A 174 3.64 57.01 39.00
N ARG A 175 3.48 55.75 38.58
CA ARG A 175 4.48 54.72 38.89
C ARG A 175 4.63 53.66 37.80
N GLN A 176 5.88 53.54 37.40
CA GLN A 176 6.50 52.69 36.38
C GLN A 176 6.17 51.20 36.54
N SER A 177 5.87 50.55 35.41
CA SER A 177 5.47 49.14 35.29
C SER A 177 6.67 48.20 35.32
N ASP A 178 6.86 47.49 36.43
CA ASP A 178 7.59 46.21 36.45
C ASP A 178 6.62 45.06 36.13
N LYS A 179 6.60 44.62 34.87
CA LYS A 179 5.96 43.37 34.44
C LYS A 179 7.02 42.45 33.86
N MET A 180 7.77 41.79 34.72
CA MET A 180 8.65 40.70 34.33
C MET A 180 8.79 39.72 35.49
N THR A 181 7.91 38.71 35.59
CA THR A 181 8.18 37.39 36.21
C THR A 181 6.90 36.56 36.21
N LEU A 182 6.54 35.94 35.09
CA LEU A 182 5.70 34.72 35.14
C LEU A 182 5.86 33.83 33.90
N PHE A 183 6.18 34.40 32.73
CA PHE A 183 6.40 33.62 31.50
C PHE A 183 7.75 32.89 31.43
N GLY A 184 8.72 33.23 32.29
CA GLY A 184 10.04 32.58 32.30
C GLY A 184 10.05 31.15 32.87
N GLY A 185 9.10 30.81 33.75
CA GLY A 185 9.08 29.50 34.43
C GLY A 185 8.63 28.34 33.53
N ILE A 186 7.67 28.59 32.63
CA ILE A 186 7.07 27.53 31.80
C ILE A 186 8.01 27.17 30.63
N MET A 187 8.68 28.17 30.03
CA MET A 187 9.70 27.92 29.00
C MET A 187 10.94 27.20 29.56
N ALA A 188 11.32 27.48 30.82
CA ALA A 188 12.43 26.78 31.46
C ALA A 188 12.12 25.29 31.73
N MET A 189 10.89 24.93 32.11
CA MET A 189 10.53 23.53 32.35
C MET A 189 10.49 22.69 31.06
N VAL A 190 10.01 23.23 29.95
CA VAL A 190 9.95 22.51 28.66
C VAL A 190 11.35 22.22 28.12
N VAL A 191 12.29 23.16 28.29
CA VAL A 191 13.69 22.98 27.88
C VAL A 191 14.40 21.94 28.76
N VAL A 192 14.15 21.92 30.07
CA VAL A 192 14.74 20.92 30.98
C VAL A 192 14.23 19.51 30.69
N ILE A 193 12.93 19.34 30.42
CA ILE A 193 12.37 18.02 30.05
C ILE A 193 12.93 17.56 28.68
N GLY A 194 13.10 18.47 27.72
CA GLY A 194 13.72 18.18 26.43
C GLY A 194 15.19 17.73 26.54
N LEU A 195 15.96 18.32 27.45
CA LEU A 195 17.35 17.94 27.71
C LEU A 195 17.48 16.58 28.43
N ILE A 196 16.53 16.22 29.30
CA ILE A 196 16.48 14.90 29.96
C ILE A 196 16.20 13.79 28.93
N ILE A 197 15.33 14.04 27.95
CA ILE A 197 15.02 13.08 26.88
C ILE A 197 16.21 12.94 25.90
N TRP A 198 16.93 14.02 25.59
CA TRP A 198 18.13 13.98 24.73
C TRP A 198 19.31 13.26 25.40
N GLY A 199 19.47 13.35 26.73
CA GLY A 199 20.57 12.73 27.47
C GLY A 199 20.47 11.21 27.63
N SER A 200 19.32 10.59 27.37
CA SER A 200 19.05 9.19 27.73
C SER A 200 19.35 8.17 26.63
N THR A 201 19.75 8.59 25.42
CA THR A 201 20.02 7.68 24.29
C THR A 201 21.47 7.69 23.84
N LYS A 202 22.41 7.51 24.77
CA LYS A 202 23.74 6.99 24.45
C LYS A 202 24.12 5.87 25.41
N THR A 203 23.38 4.76 25.29
CA THR A 203 23.85 3.46 25.80
C THR A 203 24.54 2.74 24.66
N THR A 204 25.87 2.76 24.69
CA THR A 204 26.76 1.96 23.86
C THR A 204 26.56 0.49 24.16
N LEU A 205 26.00 -0.26 23.20
CA LEU A 205 26.07 -1.72 23.20
C LEU A 205 27.34 -2.13 22.47
N GLU A 206 28.38 -2.42 23.24
CA GLU A 206 29.57 -3.13 22.78
C GLU A 206 29.18 -4.55 22.36
N ALA A 207 29.55 -4.93 21.13
CA ALA A 207 29.46 -6.31 20.67
C ALA A 207 30.59 -7.14 21.32
N PRO A 208 30.32 -8.37 21.81
CA PRO A 208 31.37 -9.21 22.34
C PRO A 208 32.24 -9.74 21.21
N THR A 209 33.52 -9.39 21.29
CA THR A 209 34.60 -10.07 20.59
C THR A 209 34.83 -11.42 21.28
N SER A 210 34.84 -12.50 20.50
CA SER A 210 35.45 -13.77 20.94
C SER A 210 36.51 -14.17 19.93
N THR A 211 37.75 -14.25 20.42
CA THR A 211 38.96 -14.58 19.70
C THR A 211 39.35 -16.03 20.02
N GLN A 212 39.50 -16.82 18.96
CA GLN A 212 40.52 -17.84 18.70
C GLN A 212 40.47 -19.31 19.22
N ASN A 213 40.65 -20.16 18.19
CA ASN A 213 41.54 -21.33 18.03
C ASN A 213 41.23 -22.66 18.75
N THR A 214 41.09 -23.76 18.00
CA THR A 214 42.21 -24.67 17.65
C THR A 214 41.78 -25.78 16.66
N SER A 215 42.79 -26.41 16.07
CA SER A 215 42.86 -27.24 14.86
C SER A 215 42.67 -28.76 15.04
N VAL A 216 42.65 -29.46 13.88
CA VAL A 216 42.91 -30.90 13.59
C VAL A 216 41.68 -31.83 13.67
N GLY A 217 41.35 -32.72 12.71
CA GLY A 217 41.89 -33.05 11.39
C GLY A 217 41.00 -34.10 10.66
N ASN A 218 41.19 -34.14 9.33
CA ASN A 218 41.00 -35.20 8.31
C ASN A 218 39.69 -35.98 8.06
N THR A 219 39.51 -36.21 6.74
CA THR A 219 38.76 -37.28 6.01
C THR A 219 37.24 -37.10 5.93
N SER A 220 36.52 -37.26 4.81
CA SER A 220 36.77 -37.90 3.52
C SER A 220 35.73 -37.39 2.50
N ILE A 221 36.06 -37.61 1.23
CA ILE A 221 35.28 -37.49 0.00
C ILE A 221 33.84 -37.99 0.15
N ASP A 222 32.87 -37.15 -0.22
CA ASP A 222 31.76 -37.51 -1.11
C ASP A 222 31.07 -36.23 -1.60
N THR A 223 31.24 -35.92 -2.89
CA THR A 223 30.60 -34.79 -3.56
C THR A 223 29.35 -35.31 -4.27
N PRO A 224 28.13 -34.91 -3.88
CA PRO A 224 26.96 -35.06 -4.73
C PRO A 224 27.02 -34.01 -5.85
N PRO A 225 26.53 -34.31 -7.07
CA PRO A 225 26.69 -33.43 -8.22
C PRO A 225 25.96 -32.10 -8.00
N ALA A 226 26.60 -31.01 -8.43
CA ALA A 226 26.05 -29.67 -8.45
C ALA A 226 24.67 -29.63 -9.10
N GLU A 227 23.66 -29.31 -8.30
CA GLU A 227 22.35 -28.89 -8.77
C GLU A 227 22.52 -27.48 -9.37
N ILE A 228 22.49 -27.41 -10.69
CA ILE A 228 22.47 -26.16 -11.44
C ILE A 228 21.15 -25.47 -11.08
N THR A 229 21.20 -24.64 -10.04
CA THR A 229 20.09 -23.79 -9.66
C THR A 229 20.05 -22.66 -10.69
N GLU A 230 19.23 -22.86 -11.72
CA GLU A 230 18.86 -21.82 -12.66
C GLU A 230 18.20 -20.70 -11.87
N SER A 231 18.97 -19.66 -11.56
CA SER A 231 18.56 -18.50 -10.76
C SER A 231 17.57 -17.66 -11.56
N ARG A 232 16.30 -18.08 -11.54
CA ARG A 232 15.20 -17.25 -11.98
C ARG A 232 15.14 -16.01 -11.08
N PRO A 233 15.02 -14.77 -11.61
CA PRO A 233 14.93 -13.58 -10.79
C PRO A 233 13.76 -13.73 -9.82
N ARG A 234 14.09 -13.74 -8.52
CA ARG A 234 13.10 -13.79 -7.44
C ARG A 234 12.49 -12.39 -7.43
N ILE A 235 11.21 -12.24 -7.80
CA ILE A 235 10.51 -10.97 -7.62
C ILE A 235 10.68 -10.61 -6.14
N PRO A 236 11.32 -9.48 -5.81
CA PRO A 236 11.62 -9.16 -4.42
C PRO A 236 10.32 -8.77 -3.71
N ASP A 237 10.02 -9.47 -2.61
CA ASP A 237 8.85 -9.19 -1.77
C ASP A 237 9.11 -8.01 -0.80
N THR A 238 10.36 -7.53 -0.69
CA THR A 238 10.77 -6.39 0.15
C THR A 238 11.62 -5.38 -0.62
N VAL A 239 11.62 -4.12 -0.18
CA VAL A 239 12.35 -3.02 -0.86
C VAL A 239 13.86 -3.23 -0.74
N GLU A 240 14.32 -3.76 0.39
CA GLU A 240 15.72 -4.09 0.64
C GLU A 240 16.21 -5.17 -0.32
N ALA A 241 15.42 -6.23 -0.53
CA ALA A 241 15.76 -7.28 -1.49
C ALA A 241 15.73 -6.75 -2.93
N ALA A 242 14.85 -5.79 -3.24
CA ALA A 242 14.83 -5.14 -4.55
C ALA A 242 16.06 -4.28 -4.78
N MET A 243 16.52 -3.57 -3.75
CA MET A 243 17.75 -2.77 -3.79
C MET A 243 18.99 -3.67 -3.95
N GLU A 244 19.09 -4.77 -3.21
CA GLU A 244 20.21 -5.72 -3.36
C GLU A 244 20.25 -6.34 -4.76
N ASN A 245 19.09 -6.74 -5.30
CA ASN A 245 18.99 -7.24 -6.68
C ASN A 245 19.36 -6.15 -7.69
N ALA A 246 18.92 -4.90 -7.50
CA ALA A 246 19.24 -3.81 -8.42
C ALA A 246 20.73 -3.46 -8.41
N ASP A 247 21.38 -3.49 -7.24
CA ASP A 247 22.83 -3.26 -7.09
C ASP A 247 23.61 -4.35 -7.83
N TYR A 248 23.22 -5.62 -7.66
CA TYR A 248 23.80 -6.75 -8.37
C TYR A 248 23.63 -6.66 -9.90
N LEU A 249 22.42 -6.34 -10.37
CA LEU A 249 22.11 -6.27 -11.81
C LEU A 249 22.82 -5.12 -12.52
N THR A 250 23.16 -4.07 -11.78
CA THR A 250 23.83 -2.89 -12.33
C THR A 250 25.34 -2.89 -12.12
N ASP A 251 25.90 -3.87 -11.39
CA ASP A 251 27.33 -3.94 -11.06
C ASP A 251 27.84 -2.62 -10.45
N GLY A 252 27.00 -1.95 -9.65
CA GLY A 252 27.26 -0.63 -9.08
C GLY A 252 27.16 0.56 -10.07
N ALA A 253 26.82 0.33 -11.34
CA ALA A 253 26.57 1.38 -12.31
C ALA A 253 25.28 2.14 -11.94
N GLY A 254 25.43 3.40 -11.48
CA GLY A 254 24.34 4.23 -10.99
C GLY A 254 24.37 4.52 -9.49
N GLY A 255 25.40 4.02 -8.79
CA GLY A 255 25.57 4.16 -7.34
C GLY A 255 24.67 3.21 -6.55
N THR A 256 24.95 3.07 -5.26
CA THR A 256 24.16 2.20 -4.37
C THR A 256 22.68 2.57 -4.45
N PRO A 257 21.77 1.63 -4.77
CA PRO A 257 20.34 1.88 -4.80
C PRO A 257 19.84 2.47 -3.49
N VAL A 258 18.82 3.32 -3.58
CA VAL A 258 18.26 4.09 -2.46
C VAL A 258 16.76 3.79 -2.34
N SER A 259 16.26 3.70 -1.10
CA SER A 259 14.83 3.52 -0.85
C SER A 259 14.03 4.77 -1.27
N SER A 260 12.77 4.61 -1.66
CA SER A 260 11.90 5.77 -1.93
C SER A 260 11.82 6.74 -0.75
N SER A 261 11.85 6.22 0.48
CA SER A 261 11.77 7.02 1.71
C SER A 261 13.00 7.92 1.93
N ASP A 262 14.16 7.53 1.40
CA ASP A 262 15.41 8.28 1.53
C ASP A 262 15.70 9.18 0.32
N ALA A 263 14.90 9.10 -0.74
CA ALA A 263 15.14 9.77 -2.02
C ALA A 263 15.31 11.29 -1.91
N LYS A 264 14.67 11.92 -0.92
CA LYS A 264 14.76 13.37 -0.69
C LYS A 264 16.18 13.85 -0.40
N ASN A 265 17.03 12.99 0.17
CA ASN A 265 18.44 13.31 0.46
C ASN A 265 19.32 13.33 -0.80
N TYR A 266 18.78 12.88 -1.94
CA TYR A 266 19.52 12.70 -3.19
C TYR A 266 18.97 13.56 -4.34
N VAL A 267 18.10 14.53 -4.06
CA VAL A 267 17.63 15.49 -5.07
C VAL A 267 18.83 16.17 -5.76
N GLY A 268 18.76 16.30 -7.08
CA GLY A 268 19.83 16.81 -7.94
C GLY A 268 20.87 15.77 -8.37
N HIS A 269 20.72 14.50 -7.97
CA HIS A 269 21.62 13.41 -8.37
C HIS A 269 20.88 12.35 -9.17
N GLU A 270 21.62 11.63 -10.02
CA GLU A 270 21.14 10.40 -10.64
C GLU A 270 21.39 9.21 -9.70
N ARG A 271 20.34 8.45 -9.39
CA ARG A 271 20.39 7.25 -8.55
C ARG A 271 19.34 6.25 -9.00
N ILE A 272 19.52 5.00 -8.56
CA ILE A 272 18.48 3.99 -8.59
C ILE A 272 17.60 4.17 -7.35
N ILE A 273 16.30 4.39 -7.56
CA ILE A 273 15.31 4.48 -6.49
C ILE A 273 14.39 3.27 -6.55
N CYS A 274 14.33 2.54 -5.44
CA CYS A 274 13.46 1.38 -5.26
C CYS A 274 12.33 1.71 -4.28
N GLY A 275 11.09 1.40 -4.68
CA GLY A 275 9.93 1.63 -3.83
C GLY A 275 8.68 0.94 -4.32
N TYR A 276 7.73 0.75 -3.41
CA TYR A 276 6.42 0.17 -3.69
C TYR A 276 5.53 1.19 -4.43
N ILE A 277 4.93 0.82 -5.57
CA ILE A 277 4.00 1.69 -6.30
C ILE A 277 2.61 1.61 -5.66
N ALA A 278 2.30 2.57 -4.78
CA ALA A 278 1.06 2.64 -4.02
C ALA A 278 -0.15 3.17 -4.81
N GLU A 279 0.12 3.97 -5.85
CA GLU A 279 -0.91 4.55 -6.71
C GLU A 279 -0.35 4.81 -8.11
N ILE A 280 -1.17 4.51 -9.12
CA ILE A 280 -0.94 4.95 -10.50
C ILE A 280 -2.12 5.83 -10.89
N LYS A 281 -1.83 7.05 -11.34
CA LYS A 281 -2.86 8.03 -11.69
C LYS A 281 -2.51 8.76 -12.97
N THR A 282 -3.43 8.81 -13.91
CA THR A 282 -3.28 9.59 -15.15
C THR A 282 -4.13 10.85 -15.08
N VAL A 283 -3.52 12.03 -15.28
CA VAL A 283 -4.20 13.33 -15.32
C VAL A 283 -3.68 14.13 -16.50
N GLN A 284 -4.57 14.57 -17.38
CA GLN A 284 -4.23 15.37 -18.57
C GLN A 284 -3.10 14.75 -19.43
N GLY A 285 -3.15 13.43 -19.62
CA GLY A 285 -2.17 12.68 -20.42
C GLY A 285 -0.83 12.41 -19.73
N ARG A 286 -0.61 12.90 -18.50
CA ARG A 286 0.57 12.57 -17.68
C ARG A 286 0.20 11.47 -16.72
N THR A 287 1.06 10.46 -16.60
CA THR A 287 0.85 9.37 -15.65
C THR A 287 1.86 9.47 -14.51
N TYR A 288 1.35 9.39 -13.29
CA TYR A 288 2.10 9.48 -12.05
C TYR A 288 2.07 8.11 -11.38
N LEU A 289 3.24 7.53 -11.12
CA LEU A 289 3.40 6.33 -10.33
C LEU A 289 3.99 6.77 -8.98
N ASN A 290 3.16 6.78 -7.95
CA ASN A 290 3.51 7.25 -6.63
C ASN A 290 4.12 6.10 -5.81
N MET A 291 5.35 6.30 -5.36
CA MET A 291 6.13 5.34 -4.55
C MET A 291 5.94 5.58 -3.05
N GLY A 292 5.96 4.48 -2.29
CA GLY A 292 5.82 4.44 -0.84
C GLY A 292 4.35 4.56 -0.43
N SER A 293 3.81 5.77 -0.52
CA SER A 293 2.43 6.11 -0.17
C SER A 293 1.65 6.69 -1.34
N ARG A 294 0.32 6.77 -1.20
CA ARG A 294 -0.55 7.40 -2.21
C ARG A 294 -0.48 8.91 -2.13
N TYR A 295 -0.93 9.60 -3.18
CA TYR A 295 -1.09 11.05 -3.14
C TYR A 295 -2.04 11.49 -2.00
N PRO A 296 -1.71 12.55 -1.24
CA PRO A 296 -0.60 13.50 -1.41
C PRO A 296 0.70 13.17 -0.63
N ASP A 297 0.75 12.02 0.04
CA ASP A 297 1.80 11.68 1.01
C ASP A 297 2.91 10.81 0.41
N GLN A 298 2.99 10.71 -0.91
CA GLN A 298 3.98 9.88 -1.59
C GLN A 298 5.42 10.36 -1.35
N GLU A 299 6.34 9.42 -1.28
CA GLU A 299 7.76 9.70 -1.01
C GLU A 299 8.48 10.13 -2.29
N VAL A 300 8.14 9.48 -3.41
CA VAL A 300 8.66 9.78 -4.75
C VAL A 300 7.53 9.64 -5.77
N THR A 301 7.54 10.48 -6.80
CA THR A 301 6.65 10.32 -7.96
C THR A 301 7.45 10.03 -9.21
N VAL A 302 7.23 8.88 -9.84
CA VAL A 302 7.69 8.63 -11.20
C VAL A 302 6.70 9.23 -12.18
N VAL A 303 7.16 10.11 -13.06
CA VAL A 303 6.33 10.85 -14.02
C VAL A 303 6.57 10.34 -15.43
N ILE A 304 5.50 9.88 -16.07
CA ILE A 304 5.46 9.53 -17.49
C ILE A 304 4.75 10.66 -18.23
N TRP A 305 5.46 11.28 -19.15
CA TRP A 305 4.93 12.33 -20.02
C TRP A 305 4.18 11.72 -21.22
N PRO A 306 3.24 12.46 -21.85
CA PRO A 306 2.44 11.93 -22.96
C PRO A 306 3.28 11.38 -24.13
N ASP A 307 4.43 11.98 -24.42
CA ASP A 307 5.36 11.60 -25.49
C ASP A 307 6.16 10.31 -25.18
N ALA A 308 6.17 9.87 -23.92
CA ALA A 308 6.83 8.65 -23.48
C ALA A 308 5.85 7.49 -23.22
N ALA A 309 4.56 7.76 -23.06
CA ALA A 309 3.56 6.80 -22.58
C ALA A 309 3.58 5.46 -23.34
N ASP A 310 3.57 5.49 -24.68
CA ASP A 310 3.58 4.29 -25.51
C ASP A 310 4.85 3.45 -25.35
N LYS A 311 6.00 4.10 -25.08
CA LYS A 311 7.29 3.40 -24.92
C LYS A 311 7.38 2.68 -23.59
N VAL A 312 6.81 3.26 -22.55
CA VAL A 312 6.95 2.77 -21.17
C VAL A 312 5.65 2.19 -20.61
N GLN A 313 4.72 1.78 -21.47
CA GLN A 313 3.41 1.26 -21.06
C GLN A 313 3.49 0.12 -20.04
N SER A 314 4.52 -0.76 -20.14
CA SER A 314 4.73 -1.85 -19.18
C SER A 314 5.12 -1.39 -17.77
N ALA A 315 5.46 -0.10 -17.58
CA ALA A 315 5.67 0.47 -16.26
C ALA A 315 4.39 0.45 -15.40
N LEU A 316 3.21 0.43 -16.03
CA LEU A 316 1.93 0.39 -15.31
C LEU A 316 1.68 -0.96 -14.62
N ASP A 317 2.36 -2.03 -15.05
CA ASP A 317 2.26 -3.37 -14.46
C ASP A 317 2.88 -3.45 -13.05
N PHE A 318 3.57 -2.39 -12.61
CA PHE A 318 4.16 -2.29 -11.28
C PHE A 318 3.19 -1.76 -10.23
N GLY A 319 1.94 -1.42 -10.58
CA GLY A 319 0.93 -1.05 -9.59
C GLY A 319 0.78 -2.14 -8.53
N GLY A 320 1.04 -1.78 -7.26
CA GLY A 320 1.04 -2.72 -6.15
C GLY A 320 2.27 -3.64 -6.08
N LYS A 321 3.38 -3.29 -6.76
CA LYS A 321 4.66 -4.00 -6.74
C LYS A 321 5.79 -3.04 -6.43
N ILE A 322 6.96 -3.60 -6.14
CA ILE A 322 8.20 -2.83 -6.00
C ILE A 322 8.78 -2.57 -7.38
N MET A 323 9.10 -1.31 -7.65
CA MET A 323 9.81 -0.86 -8.86
C MET A 323 11.13 -0.24 -8.44
N CYS A 324 12.21 -0.61 -9.13
CA CYS A 324 13.49 0.10 -9.08
C CYS A 324 13.68 0.88 -10.38
N ILE A 325 13.94 2.18 -10.29
CA ILE A 325 14.09 3.07 -11.44
C ILE A 325 15.37 3.90 -11.33
N TYR A 326 16.14 3.96 -12.42
CA TYR A 326 17.28 4.85 -12.58
C TYR A 326 16.88 6.18 -13.22
N GLY A 327 17.36 7.27 -12.65
CA GLY A 327 17.30 8.59 -13.29
C GLY A 327 17.65 9.72 -12.34
N GLU A 328 17.63 10.93 -12.87
CA GLU A 328 17.78 12.15 -12.09
C GLU A 328 16.59 12.35 -11.14
N ILE A 329 16.90 12.55 -9.86
CA ILE A 329 15.92 12.87 -8.82
C ILE A 329 15.72 14.39 -8.81
N THR A 330 14.63 14.84 -9.41
CA THR A 330 14.19 16.24 -9.39
C THR A 330 13.22 16.47 -8.23
N GLU A 331 12.78 17.71 -8.00
CA GLU A 331 11.77 18.01 -6.97
C GLU A 331 10.64 18.85 -7.57
N TYR A 332 9.39 18.50 -7.24
CA TYR A 332 8.22 19.31 -7.53
C TYR A 332 7.36 19.46 -6.29
N LYS A 333 7.17 20.70 -5.85
CA LYS A 333 6.41 21.05 -4.63
C LYS A 333 6.87 20.30 -3.38
N GLY A 334 8.19 20.11 -3.22
CA GLY A 334 8.77 19.44 -2.06
C GLY A 334 8.77 17.91 -2.12
N ILE A 335 8.31 17.33 -3.24
CA ILE A 335 8.23 15.88 -3.45
C ILE A 335 9.25 15.49 -4.54
N PRO A 336 10.18 14.56 -4.26
CA PRO A 336 11.09 14.01 -5.25
C PRO A 336 10.38 13.39 -6.46
N GLN A 337 10.93 13.57 -7.65
CA GLN A 337 10.39 13.05 -8.90
C GLN A 337 11.46 12.52 -9.82
N ILE A 338 11.14 11.43 -10.54
CA ILE A 338 11.97 10.89 -11.62
C ILE A 338 11.12 10.82 -12.89
N SER A 339 11.64 11.31 -14.02
CA SER A 339 10.93 11.18 -15.29
C SER A 339 11.26 9.84 -15.94
N LEU A 340 10.24 9.02 -16.17
CA LEU A 340 10.36 7.76 -16.91
C LEU A 340 10.07 8.00 -18.40
N ARG A 341 11.10 7.88 -19.23
CA ARG A 341 11.06 8.13 -20.67
C ARG A 341 11.29 6.88 -21.51
N ASN A 342 12.09 5.93 -20.99
CA ASN A 342 12.45 4.69 -21.67
C ASN A 342 12.42 3.50 -20.69
N LEU A 343 12.24 2.28 -21.20
CA LEU A 343 12.10 1.08 -20.36
C LEU A 343 13.41 0.62 -19.71
N ASP A 344 14.56 1.00 -20.26
CA ASP A 344 15.89 0.72 -19.72
C ASP A 344 16.17 1.44 -18.40
N GLN A 345 15.41 2.49 -18.09
CA GLN A 345 15.43 3.12 -16.76
C GLN A 345 14.85 2.21 -15.67
N ILE A 346 14.04 1.21 -16.02
CA ILE A 346 13.49 0.26 -15.04
C ILE A 346 14.47 -0.90 -14.88
N ILE A 347 14.99 -1.09 -13.67
CA ILE A 347 15.91 -2.20 -13.35
C ILE A 347 15.07 -3.48 -13.16
N ARG A 348 15.39 -4.54 -13.90
CA ARG A 348 14.59 -5.77 -14.01
C ARG A 348 15.39 -7.05 -13.84
#